data_AF-A0A7S1YQ73-F1
#
_entry.id   AF-A0A7S1YQ73-F1
#
_cell.length_a   1.000
_cell.length_b   1.000
_cell.length_c   1.000
_cell.angle_alpha   90.00
_cell.angle_beta   90.00
_cell.angle_gamma   90.00
#
_symmetry.space_group_name_H-M   'P 1'
#
loop_
_entity.id
_entity.type
_entity.pdbx_description
1 polymer ?
#
loop_
_entity_poly.entity_id
_entity_poly.type
_entity_poly.pdbx_seq_one_letter_code
_entity_poly.pdbx_strand_id
1 'polypeptide(L)'
;LAAGFYIGIGQDEGDNESGDMLYNLAEHISKDFNQDNGVSVVNEKIIELMNDIKDDIIEMNLCSLDNEDSYNNFRWKVNSIISYMNVPLVQNLIRHLLDG
;
A
#
# COMPACT_ATOMS: atom_id res chain seq x y z
N LEU A 1 -8.67 -8.20 8.07
CA LEU A 1 -8.51 -7.41 6.84
C LEU A 1 -7.61 -8.17 5.87
N ALA A 2 -7.83 -8.05 4.55
CA ALA A 2 -6.87 -8.59 3.56
C ALA A 2 -5.49 -7.93 3.69
N ALA A 3 -5.47 -6.65 4.04
CA ALA A 3 -4.24 -5.90 4.32
C ALA A 3 -3.53 -6.28 5.63
N GLY A 4 -4.02 -7.25 6.41
CA GLY A 4 -3.44 -7.60 7.71
C GLY A 4 -1.98 -8.07 7.65
N PHE A 5 -1.57 -8.72 6.55
CA PHE A 5 -0.17 -9.09 6.33
C PHE A 5 0.73 -7.92 5.92
N TYR A 6 0.13 -6.89 5.31
CA TYR A 6 0.84 -5.70 4.86
C TYR A 6 1.03 -4.70 6.00
N ILE A 7 -0.04 -4.45 6.77
CA ILE A 7 -0.02 -3.63 7.98
C ILE A 7 0.86 -4.33 9.03
N GLY A 8 0.72 -5.66 9.13
CA GLY A 8 1.45 -6.48 10.08
C GLY A 8 0.82 -6.48 11.48
N ILE A 9 1.15 -7.49 12.29
CA ILE A 9 0.41 -7.80 13.52
C ILE A 9 0.76 -6.84 14.67
N GLY A 10 1.94 -6.21 14.60
CA GLY A 10 2.46 -5.33 15.65
C GLY A 10 2.34 -3.84 15.34
N GLN A 11 1.65 -3.48 14.26
CA GLN A 11 1.56 -2.12 13.76
C GLN A 11 0.32 -1.40 14.31
N ASP A 12 0.54 -0.24 14.93
CA ASP A 12 -0.54 0.71 15.24
C ASP A 12 -0.80 1.61 14.01
N GLU A 13 -2.08 1.92 13.75
CA GLU A 13 -2.46 2.80 12.64
C GLU A 13 -1.83 4.19 12.82
N GLY A 14 -1.18 4.68 11.75
CA GLY A 14 -0.52 5.99 11.75
C GLY A 14 0.81 6.04 12.52
N ASP A 15 1.29 4.91 13.06
CA ASP A 15 2.56 4.89 13.78
C ASP A 15 3.77 4.91 12.82
N ASN A 16 4.51 6.02 12.87
CA ASN A 16 5.74 6.26 12.10
C ASN A 16 7.04 6.00 12.88
N GLU A 17 6.97 5.51 14.11
CA GLU A 17 8.10 5.25 14.98
C GLU A 17 8.33 3.76 15.22
N SER A 18 7.27 2.94 15.13
CA SER A 18 7.36 1.50 15.31
C SER A 18 6.42 0.71 14.39
N GLY A 19 6.65 -0.61 14.30
CA GLY A 19 5.80 -1.54 13.55
C GLY A 19 6.50 -2.23 12.37
N ASP A 20 5.73 -2.63 11.38
CA ASP A 20 6.14 -3.55 10.32
C ASP A 20 6.69 -2.80 9.08
N MET A 21 7.78 -3.35 8.50
CA MET A 21 8.71 -2.64 7.62
C MET A 21 8.06 -1.75 6.55
N LEU A 22 7.13 -2.28 5.74
CA LEU A 22 6.61 -1.55 4.57
C LEU A 22 5.55 -0.51 4.95
N TYR A 23 4.69 -0.82 5.91
CA TYR A 23 3.68 0.10 6.41
C TYR A 23 4.35 1.26 7.15
N ASN A 24 5.24 0.94 8.10
CA ASN A 24 5.96 1.94 8.88
C ASN A 24 6.87 2.81 8.00
N LEU A 25 7.54 2.25 6.99
CA LEU A 25 8.34 3.03 6.04
C LEU A 25 7.49 4.10 5.35
N ALA A 26 6.27 3.77 4.93
CA ALA A 26 5.39 4.72 4.29
C ALA A 26 4.87 5.78 5.27
N GLU A 27 4.56 5.42 6.52
CA GLU A 27 4.22 6.40 7.58
C GLU A 27 5.37 7.37 7.86
N HIS A 28 6.58 6.81 8.04
CA HIS A 28 7.79 7.57 8.34
C HIS A 28 8.12 8.59 7.26
N ILE A 29 8.14 8.17 6.01
CA ILE A 29 8.46 9.07 4.89
C ILE A 29 7.32 10.06 4.63
N SER A 30 6.06 9.68 4.88
CA SER A 30 4.94 10.62 4.76
C SER A 30 5.09 11.79 5.74
N LYS A 31 5.56 11.54 6.97
CA LYS A 31 5.86 12.60 7.96
C LYS A 31 6.88 13.62 7.43
N ASP A 32 7.96 13.14 6.83
CA ASP A 32 9.02 14.01 6.29
C ASP A 32 8.52 14.94 5.17
N PHE A 33 7.45 14.53 4.47
CA PHE A 33 6.82 15.29 3.39
C PHE A 33 5.54 16.02 3.83
N ASN A 34 5.21 16.04 5.13
CA ASN A 34 3.97 16.58 5.70
C ASN A 34 2.69 15.97 5.08
N GLN A 35 2.71 14.65 4.90
CA GLN A 35 1.63 13.84 4.35
C GLN A 35 1.02 12.88 5.39
N ASP A 36 1.32 13.09 6.68
CA ASP A 36 0.93 12.28 7.83
C ASP A 36 -0.39 12.75 8.49
N ASN A 37 -1.45 12.92 7.70
CA ASN A 37 -2.79 13.27 8.22
C ASN A 37 -3.51 12.05 8.82
N GLY A 38 -2.95 11.49 9.89
CA GLY A 38 -3.45 10.26 10.53
C GLY A 38 -2.75 9.02 9.97
N VAL A 39 -3.04 8.66 8.73
CA VAL A 39 -2.39 7.56 8.01
C VAL A 39 -1.76 8.10 6.74
N SER A 40 -0.58 7.58 6.40
CA SER A 40 0.08 7.81 5.12
C SER A 40 -0.88 7.60 3.94
N VAL A 41 -0.98 8.57 3.03
CA VAL A 41 -1.81 8.44 1.81
C VAL A 41 -1.41 7.21 0.99
N VAL A 42 -0.12 6.84 1.03
CA VAL A 42 0.38 5.62 0.37
C VAL A 42 -0.22 4.37 1.03
N ASN A 43 -0.24 4.30 2.36
CA ASN A 43 -0.83 3.19 3.10
C ASN A 43 -2.33 3.08 2.85
N GLU A 44 -3.05 4.21 2.90
CA GLU A 44 -4.49 4.24 2.59
C GLU A 44 -4.78 3.65 1.20
N LYS A 45 -4.03 4.09 0.18
CA LYS A 45 -4.21 3.63 -1.20
C LYS A 45 -3.87 2.15 -1.38
N ILE A 46 -2.83 1.66 -0.71
CA ILE A 46 -2.48 0.24 -0.77
C ILE A 46 -3.54 -0.61 -0.08
N ILE A 47 -4.04 -0.20 1.09
CA ILE A 47 -5.09 -0.91 1.83
C ILE A 47 -6.39 -0.94 1.02
N GLU A 48 -6.78 0.18 0.40
CA GLU A 48 -7.93 0.29 -0.50
C GLU A 48 -7.82 -0.74 -1.64
N LEU A 49 -6.68 -0.76 -2.37
CA LEU A 49 -6.44 -1.71 -3.44
C LEU A 49 -6.45 -3.18 -2.98
N MET A 50 -5.93 -3.47 -1.78
CA MET A 50 -5.97 -4.82 -1.22
C MET A 50 -7.39 -5.27 -0.84
N ASN A 51 -8.21 -4.36 -0.33
CA ASN A 51 -9.61 -4.63 -0.05
C ASN A 51 -10.40 -4.81 -1.35
N ASP A 52 -10.17 -3.96 -2.35
CA ASP A 52 -10.76 -4.08 -3.68
C ASP A 52 -10.42 -5.43 -4.34
N ILE A 53 -9.17 -5.90 -4.23
CA ILE A 53 -8.79 -7.22 -4.72
C ILE A 53 -9.54 -8.33 -3.99
N LYS A 54 -9.67 -8.21 -2.67
CA LYS A 54 -10.37 -9.19 -1.82
C LYS A 54 -11.85 -9.23 -2.16
N ASP A 55 -12.49 -8.07 -2.34
CA ASP A 55 -13.91 -7.95 -2.67
C ASP A 55 -14.17 -8.45 -4.10
N ASP A 56 -13.33 -8.11 -5.07
CA ASP A 56 -13.36 -8.68 -6.42
C ASP A 56 -13.32 -10.22 -6.40
N ILE A 57 -12.39 -10.82 -5.65
CA ILE A 57 -12.23 -12.28 -5.59
C ILE A 57 -13.44 -12.95 -4.90
N ILE A 58 -13.90 -12.38 -3.79
CA ILE A 58 -14.98 -12.96 -2.96
C ILE A 58 -16.35 -12.76 -3.61
N GLU A 59 -16.65 -11.57 -4.11
CA GLU A 59 -17.99 -11.20 -4.57
C GLU A 59 -18.24 -11.56 -6.05
N MET A 60 -17.21 -11.46 -6.90
CA MET A 60 -17.37 -11.64 -8.34
C MET A 60 -16.93 -13.02 -8.85
N ASN A 61 -16.52 -13.93 -7.96
CA ASN A 61 -15.97 -15.26 -8.31
C ASN A 61 -14.89 -15.17 -9.42
N LEU A 62 -14.09 -14.11 -9.40
CA LEU A 62 -13.16 -13.76 -10.48
C LEU A 62 -12.03 -14.78 -10.70
N CYS A 63 -11.91 -15.78 -9.82
CA CYS A 63 -11.07 -16.97 -10.05
C CYS A 63 -11.69 -17.99 -11.02
N SER A 64 -12.93 -17.81 -11.49
CA SER A 64 -13.52 -18.63 -12.54
C SER A 64 -12.86 -18.31 -13.89
N LEU A 65 -12.38 -19.35 -14.57
CA LEU A 65 -11.59 -19.31 -15.82
C LEU A 65 -12.29 -18.63 -17.01
N ASP A 66 -13.56 -18.24 -16.88
CA ASP A 66 -14.43 -17.79 -17.97
C ASP A 66 -14.39 -16.27 -18.22
N ASN A 67 -13.59 -15.52 -17.48
CA ASN A 67 -13.54 -14.05 -17.59
C ASN A 67 -12.09 -13.57 -17.82
N GLU A 68 -11.65 -13.50 -19.09
CA GLU A 68 -10.29 -13.09 -19.48
C GLU A 68 -9.89 -11.72 -18.90
N ASP A 69 -10.86 -10.82 -18.68
CA ASP A 69 -10.62 -9.49 -18.10
C ASP A 69 -10.29 -9.53 -16.61
N SER A 70 -10.62 -10.62 -15.91
CA SER A 70 -10.35 -10.81 -14.48
C SER A 70 -8.85 -10.74 -14.16
N TYR A 71 -8.04 -11.48 -14.93
CA TYR A 71 -6.59 -11.49 -14.74
C TYR A 71 -5.98 -10.10 -15.02
N ASN A 72 -6.46 -9.42 -16.07
CA ASN A 72 -5.98 -8.09 -16.42
C ASN A 72 -6.29 -7.07 -15.33
N ASN A 73 -7.51 -7.09 -14.78
CA ASN A 73 -7.91 -6.22 -13.68
C ASN A 73 -7.08 -6.51 -12.41
N PHE A 74 -6.94 -7.78 -12.03
CA PHE A 74 -6.10 -8.17 -10.88
C PHE A 74 -4.64 -7.71 -11.06
N ARG A 75 -4.06 -7.96 -12.24
CA ARG A 75 -2.70 -7.54 -12.57
C ARG A 75 -2.55 -6.03 -12.51
N TRP A 76 -3.55 -5.27 -12.98
CA TRP A 76 -3.55 -3.82 -12.89
C TRP A 76 -3.55 -3.34 -11.43
N LYS A 77 -4.43 -3.90 -10.57
CA LYS A 77 -4.47 -3.55 -9.13
C LYS A 77 -3.16 -3.86 -8.42
N VAL A 78 -2.54 -5.02 -8.69
CA VAL A 78 -1.21 -5.38 -8.15
C VAL A 78 -0.13 -4.41 -8.61
N ASN A 79 -0.10 -4.06 -9.90
CA ASN A 79 0.87 -3.08 -10.41
C ASN A 79 0.67 -1.70 -9.79
N SER A 80 -0.57 -1.31 -9.51
CA SER A 80 -0.87 -0.07 -8.79
C SER A 80 -0.34 -0.10 -7.35
N ILE A 81 -0.48 -1.22 -6.63
CA ILE A 81 0.13 -1.40 -5.30
C ILE A 81 1.65 -1.21 -5.38
N ILE A 82 2.32 -1.87 -6.33
CA ILE A 82 3.77 -1.73 -6.54
C ILE A 82 4.15 -0.28 -6.86
N SER A 83 3.36 0.41 -7.70
CA SER A 83 3.58 1.82 -8.03
C SER A 83 3.47 2.72 -6.80
N TYR A 84 2.51 2.47 -5.91
CA TYR A 84 2.40 3.22 -4.66
C TYR A 84 3.57 2.94 -3.70
N MET A 85 4.06 1.70 -3.64
CA MET A 85 5.27 1.38 -2.84
C MET A 85 6.53 2.09 -3.33
N ASN A 86 6.59 2.50 -4.60
CA ASN A 86 7.71 3.29 -5.12
C ASN A 86 7.71 4.73 -4.61
N VAL A 87 6.55 5.28 -4.18
CA VAL A 87 6.44 6.65 -3.67
C VAL A 87 7.38 6.90 -2.47
N PRO A 88 7.31 6.12 -1.37
CA PRO A 88 8.20 6.33 -0.23
C PRO A 88 9.67 6.08 -0.60
N LEU A 89 9.98 5.20 -1.57
CA LEU A 89 11.36 4.98 -2.04
C LEU A 89 11.92 6.22 -2.75
N VAL A 90 11.15 6.83 -3.65
CA VAL A 90 11.55 8.04 -4.38
C VAL A 90 11.62 9.24 -3.45
N GLN A 91 10.65 9.39 -2.54
CA GLN A 91 10.66 10.43 -1.53
C GLN A 91 11.88 10.33 -0.60
N ASN A 92 12.21 9.13 -0.14
CA ASN A 92 13.39 8.87 0.67
C ASN A 92 14.68 9.19 -0.09
N LEU A 93 14.77 8.82 -1.37
CA LEU A 93 15.89 9.20 -2.24
C LEU A 93 16.02 10.73 -2.37
N ILE A 94 14.92 11.45 -2.62
CA ILE A 94 14.92 12.91 -2.71
C ILE A 94 15.40 13.53 -1.40
N ARG A 95 14.92 13.04 -0.25
CA ARG A 95 15.35 13.51 1.07
C ARG A 95 16.86 13.39 1.24
N HIS A 96 17.42 12.22 0.94
CA HIS A 96 18.87 11.99 1.03
C HIS A 96 19.70 12.85 0.06
N LEU A 97 19.16 13.16 -1.13
CA LEU A 97 19.84 14.03 -2.10
C LEU A 97 19.78 15.52 -1.72
N LEU A 98 18.81 15.94 -0.90
CA LEU A 98 18.68 17.33 -0.44
C LEU A 98 19.41 17.59 0.88
N ASP A 99 19.57 16.56 1.72
CA ASP A 99 20.25 16.66 3.03
C ASP A 99 21.73 16.26 3.01
N GLY A 100 22.22 15.68 1.91
CA GLY A 100 23.62 15.29 1.69
C GLY A 100 24.45 16.36 1.01
#